data_AF-Q7RSP5-F1
#
_entry.id   AF-Q7RSP5-F1
#
_cell.length_a   1.000
_cell.length_b   1.000
_cell.length_c   1.000
_cell.angle_alpha   90.00
_cell.angle_beta   90.00
_cell.angle_gamma   90.00
#
_symmetry.space_group_name_H-M   'P 1'
#
loop_
_entity.id
_entity.type
_entity.pdbx_description
1 polymer ?
#
loop_
_entity_poly.entity_id
_entity_poly.type
_entity_poly.pdbx_seq_one_letter_code
_entity_poly.pdbx_strand_id
1 'polypeptide(L)'
;MDKKIISNFYEAFKLLCEMYAEFDDKTQYCAKCSKNAIQFVSKYKEMNQNSDITSNGSYNELLSTLSNDYNNFKEYCNSKGNKCKDYPDLLTIEKNQNFAQKIAQSSEDTPSSSSITTRLFTVLSIFGVIAFFLGISYKYSLFGFRKRFQKQKLREKIKNIKKKMNQ
;
A
#
# COMPACT_ATOMS: atom_id res chain seq x y z
N MET A 1 -7.37 -2.40 -20.52
CA MET A 1 -7.63 -2.06 -19.10
C MET A 1 -8.74 -1.03 -19.10
N ASP A 2 -9.83 -1.29 -18.38
CA ASP A 2 -10.99 -0.38 -18.37
C ASP A 2 -10.65 0.84 -17.51
N LYS A 3 -10.64 2.03 -18.13
CA LYS A 3 -10.24 3.28 -17.46
C LYS A 3 -11.10 3.57 -16.22
N LYS A 4 -12.39 3.25 -16.25
CA LYS A 4 -13.31 3.49 -15.12
C LYS A 4 -12.98 2.56 -13.96
N ILE A 5 -12.75 1.28 -14.24
CA ILE A 5 -12.33 0.30 -13.22
C ILE A 5 -11.02 0.75 -12.56
N ILE A 6 -10.03 1.16 -13.36
CA ILE A 6 -8.74 1.65 -12.84
C ILE A 6 -8.88 2.92 -12.02
N SER A 7 -9.74 3.85 -12.44
CA SER A 7 -10.05 5.06 -11.66
C SER A 7 -10.60 4.70 -10.29
N ASN A 8 -11.52 3.73 -10.21
CA ASN A 8 -12.10 3.29 -8.93
C ASN A 8 -11.04 2.68 -8.00
N PHE A 9 -10.17 1.82 -8.53
CA PHE A 9 -9.04 1.25 -7.78
C PHE A 9 -8.11 2.34 -7.25
N TYR A 10 -7.74 3.31 -8.10
CA TYR A 10 -6.88 4.41 -7.71
C TYR A 10 -7.50 5.27 -6.61
N GLU A 11 -8.80 5.56 -6.70
CA GLU A 11 -9.51 6.33 -5.67
C GLU A 11 -9.56 5.59 -4.33
N ALA A 12 -9.85 4.28 -4.34
CA ALA A 12 -9.83 3.46 -3.12
C ALA A 12 -8.42 3.39 -2.51
N PHE A 13 -7.40 3.15 -3.33
CA PHE A 13 -6.00 3.13 -2.90
C PHE A 13 -5.57 4.49 -2.31
N LYS A 14 -5.96 5.60 -2.93
CA LYS A 14 -5.68 6.95 -2.44
C LYS A 14 -6.26 7.18 -1.04
N LEU A 15 -7.50 6.78 -0.80
CA LEU A 15 -8.13 6.88 0.52
C LEU A 15 -7.33 6.12 1.59
N LEU A 16 -6.85 4.92 1.24
CA LEU A 16 -6.01 4.11 2.12
C LEU A 16 -4.67 4.78 2.41
N CYS A 17 -3.99 5.32 1.39
CA CYS A 17 -2.76 6.09 1.59
C CYS A 17 -2.99 7.32 2.47
N GLU A 18 -4.08 8.04 2.28
CA GLU A 18 -4.42 9.19 3.12
C GLU A 18 -4.69 8.77 4.57
N MET A 19 -5.31 7.60 4.81
CA MET A 19 -5.44 7.06 6.18
C MET A 19 -4.07 6.83 6.82
N TYR A 20 -3.13 6.20 6.12
CA TYR A 20 -1.77 6.00 6.62
C TYR A 20 -1.01 7.32 6.84
N ALA A 21 -1.17 8.30 5.95
CA ALA A 21 -0.46 9.57 6.02
C ALA A 21 -0.96 10.48 7.17
N GLU A 22 -2.26 10.45 7.45
CA GLU A 22 -2.90 11.25 8.50
C GLU A 22 -2.87 10.58 9.87
N PHE A 23 -2.51 9.29 9.91
CA PHE A 23 -2.47 8.54 11.14
C PHE A 23 -1.27 8.95 12.01
N ASP A 24 -1.55 9.44 13.22
CA ASP A 24 -0.55 9.76 14.24
C ASP A 24 -0.70 8.87 15.48
N ASP A 25 0.35 8.10 15.75
CA ASP A 25 0.52 7.24 16.93
C ASP A 25 0.34 8.00 18.26
N LYS A 26 0.48 9.33 18.28
CA LYS A 26 0.33 10.15 19.49
C LYS A 26 -1.09 10.65 19.73
N THR A 27 -1.88 10.82 18.66
CA THR A 27 -3.26 11.33 18.78
C THR A 27 -4.24 10.21 19.13
N GLN A 28 -5.16 10.42 20.06
CA GLN A 28 -6.12 9.39 20.47
C GLN A 28 -7.17 9.09 19.40
N TYR A 29 -7.44 10.05 18.52
CA TYR A 29 -8.48 9.95 17.49
C TYR A 29 -8.03 10.63 16.19
N CYS A 30 -8.25 9.96 15.05
CA CYS A 30 -8.01 10.51 13.72
C CYS A 30 -9.33 10.66 12.96
N ALA A 31 -9.89 11.88 12.97
CA ALA A 31 -11.16 12.20 12.30
C ALA A 31 -11.10 11.98 10.78
N LYS A 32 -9.98 12.39 10.16
CA LYS A 32 -9.77 12.27 8.72
C LYS A 32 -9.61 10.81 8.30
N CYS A 33 -8.87 10.03 9.07
CA CYS A 33 -8.74 8.60 8.86
C CYS A 33 -10.11 7.89 8.95
N SER A 34 -10.94 8.22 9.96
CA SER A 34 -12.29 7.65 10.12
C SER A 34 -13.20 7.98 8.92
N LYS A 35 -13.20 9.24 8.47
CA LYS A 35 -13.93 9.66 7.27
C LYS A 35 -13.47 8.88 6.03
N ASN A 36 -12.16 8.71 5.87
CA ASN A 36 -11.58 7.99 4.74
C ASN A 36 -11.87 6.50 4.79
N ALA A 37 -11.90 5.88 5.98
CA ALA A 37 -12.26 4.48 6.17
C ALA A 37 -13.70 4.19 5.72
N ILE A 38 -14.64 5.06 6.10
CA ILE A 38 -16.04 4.95 5.67
C ILE A 38 -16.15 5.04 4.14
N GLN A 39 -15.47 6.01 3.53
CA GLN A 39 -15.46 6.15 2.07
C GLN A 39 -14.81 4.96 1.36
N PHE A 40 -13.72 4.43 1.94
CA PHE A 40 -13.01 3.27 1.43
C PHE A 40 -13.94 2.05 1.41
N VAL A 41 -14.60 1.75 2.53
CA VAL A 41 -15.51 0.60 2.65
C VAL A 41 -16.69 0.72 1.68
N SER A 42 -17.24 1.93 1.49
CA SER A 42 -18.28 2.17 0.48
C SER A 42 -17.81 1.85 -0.94
N LYS A 43 -16.64 2.38 -1.34
CA LYS A 43 -16.06 2.12 -2.67
C LYS A 43 -15.71 0.65 -2.87
N TYR A 44 -15.14 0.02 -1.84
CA TYR A 44 -14.83 -1.41 -1.87
C TYR A 44 -16.08 -2.23 -2.11
N LYS A 45 -17.18 -1.92 -1.42
CA LYS A 45 -18.47 -2.63 -1.59
C LYS A 45 -18.99 -2.51 -3.02
N GLU A 46 -18.97 -1.32 -3.61
CA GLU A 46 -19.38 -1.10 -5.01
C GLU A 46 -18.51 -1.92 -5.98
N MET A 47 -17.19 -1.93 -5.77
CA MET A 47 -16.25 -2.70 -6.60
C MET A 47 -16.43 -4.21 -6.44
N ASN A 48 -16.69 -4.68 -5.23
CA ASN A 48 -16.91 -6.10 -4.93
C ASN A 48 -18.25 -6.64 -5.47
N GLN A 49 -19.21 -5.76 -5.78
CA GLN A 49 -20.47 -6.13 -6.44
C GLN A 49 -20.38 -6.07 -7.97
N ASN A 50 -19.30 -5.53 -8.52
CA ASN A 50 -19.12 -5.42 -9.96
C ASN A 50 -18.56 -6.72 -10.54
N SER A 51 -19.34 -7.41 -11.38
CA SER A 51 -18.93 -8.64 -12.06
C SER A 51 -17.68 -8.46 -12.92
N ASP A 52 -17.51 -7.32 -13.58
CA ASP A 52 -16.35 -7.05 -14.44
C ASP A 52 -15.03 -7.02 -13.64
N ILE A 53 -15.13 -6.77 -12.33
CA ILE A 53 -14.01 -6.80 -11.38
C ILE A 53 -13.86 -8.21 -10.80
N THR A 54 -14.93 -8.78 -10.25
CA THR A 54 -14.86 -10.06 -9.51
C THR A 54 -14.64 -11.27 -10.39
N SER A 55 -15.11 -11.27 -11.64
CA SER A 55 -14.88 -12.35 -12.60
C SER A 55 -13.52 -12.24 -13.30
N ASN A 56 -12.83 -11.11 -13.18
CA ASN A 56 -11.52 -10.89 -13.78
C ASN A 56 -10.42 -11.25 -12.78
N GLY A 57 -9.58 -12.23 -13.10
CA GLY A 57 -8.53 -12.71 -12.18
C GLY A 57 -7.61 -11.60 -11.67
N SER A 58 -7.11 -10.72 -12.54
CA SER A 58 -6.18 -9.66 -12.14
C SER A 58 -6.84 -8.54 -11.33
N TYR A 59 -8.07 -8.14 -11.66
CA TYR A 59 -8.77 -7.14 -10.87
C TYR A 59 -9.26 -7.70 -9.53
N ASN A 60 -9.67 -8.95 -9.48
CA ASN A 60 -10.04 -9.61 -8.24
C ASN A 60 -8.83 -9.78 -7.30
N GLU A 61 -7.65 -10.08 -7.85
CA GLU A 61 -6.40 -10.09 -7.09
C GLU A 61 -6.10 -8.70 -6.52
N LEU A 62 -6.18 -7.64 -7.34
CA LEU A 62 -5.98 -6.26 -6.89
C LEU A 62 -6.99 -5.83 -5.80
N LEU A 63 -8.26 -6.25 -5.95
CA LEU A 63 -9.31 -6.00 -4.96
C LEU A 63 -8.99 -6.71 -3.63
N SER A 64 -8.53 -7.96 -3.71
CA SER A 64 -8.09 -8.74 -2.55
C SER A 64 -6.89 -8.11 -1.85
N THR A 65 -5.93 -7.55 -2.61
CA THR A 65 -4.80 -6.79 -2.06
C THR A 65 -5.29 -5.57 -1.28
N LEU A 66 -6.18 -4.76 -1.85
CA LEU A 66 -6.76 -3.59 -1.16
C LEU A 66 -7.51 -3.98 0.12
N SER A 67 -8.25 -5.09 0.09
CA SER A 67 -8.94 -5.64 1.27
C SER A 67 -7.95 -5.98 2.38
N ASN A 68 -6.89 -6.71 2.05
CA ASN A 68 -5.84 -7.08 3.00
C ASN A 68 -5.13 -5.85 3.55
N ASP A 69 -4.78 -4.88 2.72
CA ASP A 69 -4.08 -3.68 3.17
C ASP A 69 -4.95 -2.82 4.11
N TYR A 70 -6.25 -2.72 3.87
CA TYR A 70 -7.17 -2.07 4.79
C TYR A 70 -7.28 -2.80 6.14
N ASN A 71 -7.38 -4.13 6.11
CA ASN A 71 -7.41 -4.93 7.34
C ASN A 71 -6.10 -4.80 8.12
N ASN A 72 -4.96 -4.79 7.43
CA ASN A 72 -3.64 -4.55 8.02
C ASN A 72 -3.56 -3.16 8.65
N PHE A 73 -4.07 -2.12 7.99
CA PHE A 73 -4.16 -0.78 8.56
C PHE A 73 -4.99 -0.78 9.85
N LYS A 74 -6.17 -1.42 9.82
CA LYS A 74 -7.07 -1.49 10.97
C LYS A 74 -6.42 -2.22 12.15
N GLU A 75 -5.76 -3.34 11.90
CA GLU A 75 -5.01 -4.09 12.91
C GLU A 75 -3.87 -3.25 13.51
N TYR A 76 -3.06 -2.63 12.65
CA TYR A 76 -1.98 -1.74 13.07
C TYR A 76 -2.50 -0.61 13.95
N CYS A 77 -3.54 0.09 13.51
CA CYS A 77 -4.14 1.17 14.27
C CYS A 77 -4.70 0.71 15.64
N ASN A 78 -5.35 -0.45 15.69
CA ASN A 78 -5.84 -1.02 16.95
C ASN A 78 -4.71 -1.41 17.90
N SER A 79 -3.59 -1.91 17.37
CA SER A 79 -2.40 -2.22 18.18
C SER A 79 -1.79 -0.99 18.87
N LYS A 80 -2.10 0.22 18.38
CA LYS A 80 -1.63 1.51 18.90
C LYS A 80 -2.59 2.15 19.90
N GLY A 81 -3.57 1.41 20.42
CA GLY A 81 -4.47 1.87 21.47
C GLY A 81 -5.95 1.91 21.08
N ASN A 82 -6.41 0.95 20.26
CA ASN A 82 -7.82 0.78 19.87
C ASN A 82 -8.46 2.00 19.16
N LYS A 83 -7.64 2.84 18.53
CA LYS A 83 -8.08 4.11 17.92
C LYS A 83 -8.95 3.95 16.66
N CYS A 84 -8.96 2.74 16.09
CA CYS A 84 -9.73 2.40 14.90
C CYS A 84 -10.80 1.33 15.17
N LYS A 85 -11.24 1.16 16.42
CA LYS A 85 -12.33 0.23 16.75
C LYS A 85 -13.62 0.55 15.98
N ASP A 86 -13.88 1.83 15.74
CA ASP A 86 -15.09 2.31 15.07
C ASP A 86 -15.02 2.21 13.54
N TYR A 87 -13.92 1.69 12.99
CA TYR A 87 -13.74 1.63 11.55
C TYR A 87 -14.59 0.51 10.99
N PRO A 88 -15.40 0.74 9.95
CA PRO A 88 -16.29 -0.29 9.45
C PRO A 88 -15.47 -1.48 8.95
N ASP A 89 -15.94 -2.69 9.25
CA ASP A 89 -15.40 -3.90 8.65
C ASP A 89 -15.77 -3.96 7.17
N LEU A 90 -14.86 -4.51 6.36
CA LEU A 90 -15.20 -4.94 5.03
C LEU A 90 -16.12 -6.15 5.19
N LEU A 91 -17.42 -5.96 4.96
CA LEU A 91 -18.40 -7.05 4.97
C LEU A 91 -17.97 -8.11 3.95
N THR A 92 -17.33 -9.18 4.42
CA THR A 92 -17.17 -10.40 3.66
C THR A 92 -18.56 -11.01 3.52
N ILE A 93 -18.95 -11.31 2.28
CA ILE A 93 -20.23 -11.91 1.93
C ILE A 93 -20.26 -13.36 2.45
N GLU A 94 -20.41 -13.52 3.76
CA GLU A 94 -20.81 -14.79 4.41
C GLU A 94 -21.73 -14.57 5.62
N LYS A 95 -21.98 -13.33 6.06
CA LYS A 95 -22.92 -13.04 7.16
C LYS A 95 -23.89 -11.91 6.83
N ASN A 96 -24.64 -12.06 5.74
CA ASN A 96 -25.82 -11.24 5.48
C ASN A 96 -27.04 -11.83 6.19
N GLN A 97 -27.25 -11.45 7.45
CA GLN A 97 -28.59 -11.33 8.05
C GLN A 97 -28.59 -10.55 9.38
N ASN A 98 -27.44 -10.32 10.03
CA ASN A 98 -27.40 -9.73 11.38
C ASN A 98 -26.83 -8.30 11.48
N PHE A 99 -26.37 -7.68 10.39
CA PHE A 99 -25.67 -6.38 10.48
C PHE A 99 -26.61 -5.21 10.87
N ALA A 100 -27.87 -5.24 10.42
CA ALA A 100 -28.85 -4.23 10.83
C ALA A 100 -29.22 -4.32 12.32
N GLN A 101 -29.02 -5.48 12.94
CA GLN A 101 -29.40 -5.75 14.34
C GLN A 101 -28.23 -5.57 15.32
N LYS A 102 -26.98 -5.75 14.88
CA LYS A 102 -25.77 -5.65 15.72
C LYS A 102 -25.41 -4.21 16.12
N ILE A 103 -25.86 -3.19 15.38
CA ILE A 103 -25.60 -1.78 15.71
C ILE A 103 -26.26 -1.38 17.06
N ALA A 104 -27.31 -2.09 17.49
CA ALA A 104 -28.04 -1.78 18.71
C ALA A 104 -27.45 -2.41 19.99
N GLN A 105 -26.59 -3.42 19.90
CA GLN A 105 -26.20 -4.25 21.04
C GLN A 105 -24.80 -4.86 20.85
N SER A 106 -23.76 -4.23 21.42
CA SER A 106 -22.60 -4.96 21.98
C SER A 106 -21.67 -4.00 22.73
N SER A 107 -22.05 -3.69 23.97
CA SER A 107 -21.10 -3.62 25.08
C SER A 107 -20.76 -5.06 25.49
N GLU A 108 -19.51 -5.31 25.88
CA GLU A 108 -18.99 -6.58 26.42
C GLU A 108 -18.95 -7.80 25.48
N ASP A 109 -17.74 -8.22 25.09
CA ASP A 109 -17.04 -9.35 25.74
C ASP A 109 -15.76 -9.78 24.99
N THR A 110 -14.75 -10.10 25.80
CA THR A 110 -13.43 -10.70 25.53
C THR A 110 -13.60 -12.11 24.91
N PRO A 111 -12.79 -12.60 23.93
CA PRO A 111 -11.62 -13.40 24.31
C PRO A 111 -10.45 -13.58 23.30
N SER A 112 -9.33 -13.95 23.95
CA SER A 112 -8.33 -14.98 23.61
C SER A 112 -7.27 -14.81 22.52
N SER A 113 -6.05 -15.04 23.01
CA SER A 113 -4.72 -14.91 22.46
C SER A 113 -4.29 -16.02 21.51
N SER A 114 -3.76 -15.66 20.33
CA SER A 114 -2.76 -16.44 19.59
C SER A 114 -2.05 -15.53 18.57
N SER A 115 -0.98 -14.83 18.97
CA SER A 115 -0.34 -13.78 18.15
C SER A 115 1.18 -13.69 18.41
N ILE A 116 1.90 -14.81 18.27
CA ILE A 116 3.38 -14.78 18.44
C ILE A 116 4.10 -15.27 17.18
N THR A 117 3.52 -16.20 16.41
CA THR A 117 4.22 -16.83 15.28
C THR A 117 4.24 -16.01 13.99
N THR A 118 3.30 -15.08 13.78
CA THR A 118 3.19 -14.29 12.53
C THR A 118 4.11 -13.06 12.48
N ARG A 119 4.54 -12.52 13.63
CA ARG A 119 5.38 -11.31 13.70
C ARG A 119 6.80 -11.51 13.13
N LEU A 120 7.36 -12.71 13.22
CA LEU A 120 8.72 -12.99 12.72
C LEU A 120 8.78 -13.08 11.19
N PHE A 121 7.70 -13.51 10.54
CA PHE A 121 7.65 -13.62 9.08
C PHE A 121 7.53 -12.26 8.39
N THR A 122 6.76 -11.32 8.96
CA THR A 122 6.59 -9.96 8.41
C THR A 122 7.91 -9.19 8.39
N VAL A 123 8.74 -9.33 9.43
CA VAL A 123 10.03 -8.64 9.51
C VAL A 123 11.02 -9.19 8.48
N LEU A 124 11.06 -10.50 8.24
CA LEU A 124 11.94 -11.11 7.23
C LEU A 124 11.56 -10.71 5.79
N SER A 125 10.26 -10.55 5.51
CA SER A 125 9.78 -10.22 4.16
C SER A 125 10.21 -8.82 3.69
N ILE A 126 10.25 -7.83 4.59
CA ILE A 126 10.59 -6.44 4.27
C ILE A 126 12.06 -6.31 3.83
N PHE A 127 12.97 -7.10 4.40
CA PHE A 127 14.39 -7.07 4.02
C PHE A 127 14.63 -7.56 2.59
N GLY A 128 13.85 -8.53 2.11
CA GLY A 128 13.96 -9.04 0.73
C GLY A 128 13.62 -7.97 -0.31
N VAL A 129 12.56 -7.21 -0.05
CA VAL A 129 12.10 -6.13 -0.94
C VAL A 129 13.13 -4.99 -1.01
N ILE A 130 13.66 -4.57 0.14
CA ILE A 130 14.68 -3.50 0.21
C ILE A 130 15.96 -3.91 -0.54
N ALA A 131 16.44 -5.14 -0.35
CA ALA A 131 17.64 -5.64 -1.02
C ALA A 131 17.46 -5.71 -2.55
N PHE A 132 16.27 -6.13 -3.03
CA PHE A 132 15.96 -6.17 -4.46
C PHE A 132 15.97 -4.79 -5.12
N PHE A 133 15.35 -3.79 -4.48
CA PHE A 133 15.35 -2.40 -4.98
C PHE A 133 16.74 -1.76 -4.97
N LEU A 134 17.55 -2.01 -3.94
CA LEU A 134 18.94 -1.55 -3.89
C LEU A 134 19.80 -2.21 -4.97
N GLY A 135 19.61 -3.51 -5.23
CA GLY A 135 20.33 -4.23 -6.29
C GLY A 135 20.06 -3.68 -7.70
N ILE A 136 18.79 -3.38 -8.01
CA ILE A 136 18.42 -2.76 -9.29
C ILE A 136 19.03 -1.36 -9.41
N SER A 137 18.89 -0.54 -8.37
CA SER A 137 19.41 0.83 -8.34
C SER A 137 20.93 0.88 -8.50
N TYR A 138 21.65 -0.04 -7.84
CA TYR A 138 23.10 -0.17 -7.93
C TYR A 138 23.56 -0.50 -9.35
N LYS A 139 22.90 -1.44 -10.03
CA LYS A 139 23.23 -1.83 -11.41
C LYS A 139 23.08 -0.66 -12.40
N TYR A 140 21.99 0.11 -12.28
CA TYR A 140 21.77 1.30 -13.12
C TYR A 140 22.77 2.43 -12.83
N SER A 141 23.11 2.65 -11.56
CA SER A 141 24.11 3.66 -11.15
C SER A 141 25.52 3.33 -11.68
N LEU A 142 25.96 2.08 -11.54
CA LEU A 142 27.28 1.62 -12.01
C LEU A 142 27.41 1.73 -13.54
N PHE A 143 26.32 1.44 -14.28
CA PHE A 143 26.28 1.60 -15.74
C PHE A 143 26.35 3.08 -16.15
N GLY A 144 25.69 3.96 -15.40
CA GLY A 144 25.77 5.42 -15.58
C GLY A 144 27.19 5.96 -15.38
N PHE A 145 27.91 5.48 -14.36
CA PHE A 145 29.27 5.91 -14.06
C PHE A 145 30.26 5.53 -15.18
N ARG A 146 30.17 4.28 -15.68
CA ARG A 146 31.01 3.82 -16.82
C ARG A 146 30.81 4.68 -18.06
N LYS A 147 29.55 5.03 -18.39
CA LYS A 147 29.22 5.87 -19.55
C LYS A 147 29.75 7.30 -19.41
N ARG A 148 29.76 7.86 -18.18
CA ARG A 148 30.36 9.18 -17.90
C ARG A 148 31.87 9.17 -18.05
N PHE A 149 32.56 8.14 -17.56
CA PHE A 149 34.01 8.01 -17.67
C PHE A 149 34.50 7.93 -19.13
N GLN A 150 33.82 7.13 -19.97
CA GLN A 150 34.16 7.05 -21.40
C GLN A 150 33.97 8.41 -22.12
N LYS A 151 32.91 9.15 -21.81
CA LYS A 151 32.68 10.49 -22.36
C LYS A 151 33.77 11.49 -21.94
N GLN A 152 34.24 11.44 -20.69
CA GLN A 152 35.36 12.26 -20.24
C GLN A 152 36.66 11.92 -20.98
N LYS A 153 36.98 10.63 -21.13
CA LYS A 153 38.17 10.18 -21.87
C LYS A 153 38.15 10.65 -23.34
N LEU A 154 36.99 10.67 -23.99
CA LEU A 154 36.85 11.16 -25.36
C LEU A 154 37.03 12.68 -25.45
N ARG A 155 36.48 13.45 -24.49
CA ARG A 155 36.67 14.91 -24.41
C ARG A 155 38.13 15.30 -24.23
N GLU A 156 38.86 14.60 -23.36
CA GLU A 156 40.30 14.82 -23.16
C GLU A 156 41.12 14.52 -24.43
N LYS A 157 40.79 13.45 -25.16
CA LYS A 157 41.43 13.15 -26.44
C LYS A 157 41.23 14.27 -27.48
N ILE A 158 40.00 14.78 -27.62
CA ILE A 158 39.69 15.87 -28.55
C ILE A 158 40.44 17.16 -28.14
N LYS A 159 40.51 17.46 -26.84
CA LYS A 159 41.24 18.62 -26.31
C LYS A 159 42.75 18.53 -26.62
N ASN A 160 43.35 17.35 -26.49
CA ASN A 160 44.76 17.12 -26.80
C ASN A 160 45.05 17.25 -28.30
N ILE A 161 44.16 16.78 -29.18
CA ILE A 161 44.29 16.95 -30.64
C ILE A 161 44.22 18.44 -31.00
N LYS A 162 43.24 19.17 -30.45
CA LYS A 162 43.09 20.62 -30.68
C LYS A 162 44.33 21.40 -30.23
N LYS A 163 44.95 21.00 -29.11
CA LYS A 163 46.18 21.64 -28.61
C LYS A 163 47.37 21.45 -29.57
N LYS A 164 47.47 20.28 -30.24
CA LYS A 164 48.52 20.00 -31.23
C LYS A 164 48.32 20.71 -32.57
N MET A 165 47.09 21.04 -32.96
CA MET A 165 46.79 21.75 -34.20
C MET A 165 47.03 23.26 -34.10
N ASN A 166 47.01 23.81 -32.89
CA ASN A 166 47.23 25.23 -32.61
C ASN A 166 48.71 25.54 -32.25
N GLN A 167 49.60 24.57 -32.42
CA GLN A 167 51.03 24.65 -32.16
C GLN A 167 51.77 24.52 -33.49
#